data_AF-A0A956L1W9-F1
#
_entry.id   AF-A0A956L1W9-F1
#
_cell.length_a   1.000
_cell.length_b   1.000
_cell.length_c   1.000
_cell.angle_alpha   90.00
_cell.angle_beta   90.00
_cell.angle_gamma   90.00
#
_symmetry.space_group_name_H-M   'P 1'
#
loop_
_entity.id
_entity.type
_entity.pdbx_description
1 polymer ?
#
loop_
_entity_poly.entity_id
_entity_poly.type
_entity_poly.pdbx_seq_one_letter_code
_entity_poly.pdbx_strand_id
1 'polypeptide(L)' 'MKKRDLSLEEFTRMPMPEAWRKLHATKEGVALLRDCRTFNECHIKVREETGLWIEELVPVFRKLDASIAMVR' A
#
# COMPACT_ATOMS: atom_id res chain seq x y z
N MET A 1 10.09 -11.98 4.95
CA MET A 1 10.61 -10.89 4.09
C MET A 1 11.28 -9.85 4.96
N LYS A 2 12.40 -9.24 4.51
CA LYS A 2 12.96 -8.05 5.19
C LYS A 2 12.08 -6.84 4.86
N LYS A 3 11.64 -6.09 5.88
CA LYS A 3 10.94 -4.82 5.69
C LYS A 3 11.92 -3.80 5.09
N ARG A 4 11.54 -3.13 4.02
CA ARG A 4 12.36 -2.15 3.31
C ARG A 4 11.54 -0.89 3.04
N ASP A 5 12.06 0.22 3.54
CA ASP A 5 11.56 1.53 3.21
C ASP A 5 12.19 1.96 1.88
N LEU A 6 11.38 2.51 0.97
CA LEU A 6 11.74 2.90 -0.38
C LEU A 6 11.30 4.34 -0.62
N SER A 7 12.07 5.07 -1.43
CA SER A 7 11.56 6.28 -2.07
C SER A 7 10.53 5.95 -3.15
N LEU A 8 9.72 6.94 -3.52
CA LEU A 8 8.77 6.80 -4.63
C LEU A 8 9.51 6.55 -5.96
N GLU A 9 10.66 7.20 -6.16
CA GLU A 9 11.50 7.00 -7.34
C GLU A 9 12.03 5.55 -7.42
N GLU A 10 12.57 5.01 -6.32
CA GLU A 10 13.01 3.62 -6.29
C GLU A 10 11.85 2.67 -6.60
N PHE A 11 10.70 2.88 -5.97
CA PHE A 11 9.52 2.04 -6.16
C PHE A 11 9.05 2.03 -7.63
N THR A 12 8.99 3.18 -8.30
CA THR A 12 8.55 3.28 -9.71
C THR A 12 9.50 2.61 -10.70
N ARG A 13 10.77 2.46 -10.34
CA ARG A 13 11.79 1.80 -11.17
C ARG A 13 11.93 0.31 -10.88
N MET A 14 11.29 -0.18 -9.81
CA MET A 14 11.30 -1.61 -9.51
C MET A 14 10.49 -2.37 -10.56
N PRO A 15 11.04 -3.44 -11.16
CA PRO A 15 10.23 -4.35 -11.95
C PRO A 15 9.13 -4.88 -11.03
N MET A 16 7.87 -4.79 -11.48
CA MET A 16 6.67 -5.02 -10.66
C MET A 16 6.89 -6.20 -9.71
N PRO A 17 7.17 -5.94 -8.42
CA PRO A 17 7.75 -6.98 -7.58
C PRO A 17 6.75 -8.10 -7.33
N GLU A 18 7.28 -9.29 -7.07
CA GLU A 18 6.50 -10.47 -6.66
C GLU A 18 5.52 -10.17 -5.49
N ALA A 19 5.85 -9.17 -4.68
CA ALA A 19 4.98 -8.49 -3.72
C ALA A 19 3.58 -8.14 -4.27
N TRP A 20 3.49 -7.52 -5.45
CA TRP A 20 2.22 -7.18 -6.10
C TRP A 20 1.53 -8.38 -6.71
N ARG A 21 2.31 -9.40 -7.11
CA ARG A 21 1.75 -10.67 -7.60
C ARG A 21 0.91 -11.33 -6.51
N LYS A 22 1.36 -11.33 -5.26
CA LYS A 22 0.54 -11.83 -4.14
C LYS A 22 -0.74 -11.01 -3.93
N LEU A 23 -0.63 -9.68 -3.95
CA LEU A 23 -1.77 -8.77 -3.70
C LEU A 23 -2.83 -8.81 -4.81
N HIS A 24 -2.44 -9.03 -6.07
CA HIS A 24 -3.36 -9.00 -7.21
C HIS A 24 -3.68 -10.35 -7.85
N ALA A 25 -2.81 -11.36 -7.71
CA ALA A 25 -2.99 -12.66 -8.37
C ALA A 25 -3.63 -13.73 -7.47
N THR A 26 -3.85 -13.44 -6.18
CA THR A 26 -4.49 -14.37 -5.23
C THR A 26 -5.80 -13.79 -4.71
N LYS A 27 -6.79 -14.66 -4.45
CA LYS A 27 -8.08 -14.21 -3.89
C LYS A 27 -7.88 -13.59 -2.50
N GLU A 28 -6.91 -14.10 -1.76
CA GLU A 28 -6.51 -13.69 -0.43
C GLU A 28 -5.88 -12.29 -0.45
N GLY A 29 -4.97 -12.01 -1.41
CA GLY A 29 -4.38 -10.69 -1.58
C GLY A 29 -5.38 -9.62 -2.03
N VAL A 30 -6.31 -9.98 -2.92
CA VAL A 30 -7.38 -9.07 -3.34
C VAL A 30 -8.35 -8.79 -2.20
N ALA A 31 -8.70 -9.80 -1.39
CA ALA A 31 -9.52 -9.62 -0.19
C ALA A 31 -8.84 -8.71 0.84
N LEU A 32 -7.52 -8.85 1.02
CA LEU A 32 -6.73 -8.07 1.98
C LEU A 32 -6.81 -6.55 1.72
N LEU A 33 -6.84 -6.14 0.45
CA LEU A 33 -7.01 -4.74 0.06
C LEU A 33 -8.48 -4.28 0.05
N ARG A 34 -9.44 -5.20 -0.14
CA ARG A 34 -10.87 -4.88 -0.18
C ARG A 34 -11.41 -4.38 1.17
N ASP A 35 -10.84 -4.88 2.26
CA ASP A 35 -11.27 -4.55 3.62
C ASP A 35 -10.63 -3.27 4.18
N CYS A 36 -9.81 -2.57 3.38
CA CYS A 36 -9.28 -1.27 3.78
C CYS A 36 -10.38 -0.21 3.78
N ARG A 37 -10.48 0.55 4.87
CA ARG A 37 -11.41 1.68 4.95
C ARG A 37 -10.75 3.01 4.57
N THR A 38 -9.42 3.07 4.58
CA THR A 38 -8.65 4.26 4.22
C THR A 38 -7.40 3.89 3.38
N PHE A 39 -6.85 4.86 2.65
CA PHE A 39 -5.61 4.68 1.88
C PHE A 39 -4.43 4.37 2.79
N ASN A 40 -4.31 5.05 3.94
CA ASN A 40 -3.23 4.79 4.89
C ASN A 40 -3.35 3.39 5.53
N GLU A 41 -4.57 2.92 5.80
CA GLU A 41 -4.79 1.54 6.27
C GLU A 41 -4.29 0.52 5.23
N CYS A 42 -4.62 0.76 3.95
CA CYS A 42 -4.16 -0.10 2.87
C CYS A 42 -2.64 -0.11 2.72
N HIS A 43 -1.99 1.04 2.90
CA HIS A 43 -0.54 1.13 2.85
C HIS A 43 0.15 0.34 3.97
N ILE A 44 -0.42 0.33 5.18
CA ILE A 44 0.06 -0.49 6.30
C ILE A 44 -0.07 -1.98 5.97
N LYS A 45 -1.22 -2.42 5.48
CA LYS A 45 -1.45 -3.83 5.09
C LYS A 45 -0.50 -4.30 3.98
N VAL A 46 -0.24 -3.43 3.00
CA VAL A 46 0.77 -3.69 1.96
C VAL A 46 2.15 -3.87 2.59
N ARG A 47 2.54 -3.05 3.57
CA ARG A 47 3.83 -3.22 4.29
C ARG A 47 3.91 -4.53 5.04
N GLU A 48 2.82 -4.98 5.64
CA GLU A 48 2.78 -6.25 6.38
C GLU A 48 2.95 -7.45 5.44
N GLU A 49 2.25 -7.47 4.31
CA GLU A 49 2.31 -8.59 3.37
C GLU A 49 3.60 -8.58 2.54
N THR A 50 4.05 -7.41 2.10
CA THR A 50 5.14 -7.27 1.12
C THR A 50 6.47 -6.84 1.73
N GLY A 51 6.44 -6.25 2.93
CA GLY A 51 7.58 -5.57 3.53
C GLY A 51 7.88 -4.20 2.94
N LEU A 52 7.14 -3.73 1.93
CA LEU A 52 7.41 -2.48 1.24
C LEU A 52 6.73 -1.30 1.93
N TRP A 53 7.48 -0.22 2.14
CA TRP A 53 6.96 1.03 2.68
C TRP A 53 7.50 2.21 1.88
N ILE A 54 6.66 3.21 1.63
CA ILE A 54 7.03 4.40 0.85
C ILE A 54 6.63 5.62 1.67
N GLU A 55 7.56 6.16 2.45
CA GLU A 55 7.29 7.23 3.43
C GLU A 55 6.67 8.47 2.77
N GLU A 56 7.08 8.78 1.54
CA GLU A 56 6.58 9.91 0.74
C GLU A 56 5.06 9.85 0.47
N LEU A 57 4.47 8.64 0.46
CA LEU A 57 3.03 8.48 0.22
C LEU A 57 2.18 8.72 1.47
N VAL A 58 2.76 8.61 2.68
CA VAL A 58 2.03 8.79 3.95
C VAL A 58 1.31 10.15 4.04
N PRO A 59 1.96 11.30 3.78
CA PRO A 59 1.25 12.59 3.83
C PRO A 59 0.18 12.71 2.73
N VAL A 60 0.36 12.06 1.58
CA VAL A 60 -0.64 12.05 0.49
C VAL A 60 -1.86 11.24 0.91
N PHE A 61 -1.65 10.02 1.43
CA PHE A 61 -2.73 9.15 1.90
C PHE A 61 -3.50 9.75 3.06
N ARG A 62 -2.83 10.44 4.00
CA ARG A 62 -3.53 11.17 5.08
C ARG A 62 -4.45 12.27 4.54
N LYS A 63 -4.04 13.00 3.49
CA LYS A 63 -4.91 14.00 2.85
C LYS A 63 -6.11 13.34 2.17
N LEU A 64 -5.90 12.24 1.46
CA LEU A 64 -6.98 11.49 0.81
C LEU A 64 -7.95 10.87 1.83
N ASP A 65 -7.43 10.36 2.95
CA ASP A 65 -8.22 9.82 4.05
C ASP A 65 -9.10 10.89 4.69
N ALA A 66 -8.56 12.11 4.87
CA ALA A 66 -9.34 13.25 5.34
C ALA A 66 -10.46 13.63 4.36
N SER A 67 -10.20 13.56 3.04
CA SER A 67 -11.22 13.80 2.01
C SER A 67 -12.32 12.73 2.03
N ILE A 68 -11.99 11.45 2.26
CA ILE A 68 -12.99 10.39 2.43
C ILE A 68 -13.88 10.68 3.65
N ALA A 69 -13.30 11.12 4.75
CA ALA A 69 -14.04 11.40 5.99
C ALA A 69 -15.03 12.58 5.84
N MET A 70 -14.82 13.48 4.88
CA MET A 70 -15.73 14.60 4.60
C MET A 70 -16.90 14.24 3.68
N VAL A 71 -16.82 13.12 2.96
CA VAL A 71 -17.84 12.68 1.97
C VAL A 71 -18.73 11.56 2.53
N ARG A 72 -18.37 10.99 3.69
CA ARG A 72 -19.19 10.02 4.44
C ARG A 72 -20.14 10.71 5.40
#